data_AF-A0A382TE75-F1
#
_entry.id   AF-A0A382TE75-F1
#
_cell.length_a   1.000
_cell.length_b   1.000
_cell.length_c   1.000
_cell.angle_alpha   90.00
_cell.angle_beta   90.00
_cell.angle_gamma   90.00
#
_symmetry.space_group_name_H-M   'P 1'
#
loop_
_entity.id
_entity.type
_entity.pdbx_description
1 polymer ?
#
loop_
_entity_poly.entity_id
_entity_poly.type
_entity_poly.pdbx_seq_one_letter_code
_entity_poly.pdbx_strand_id
1 'polypeptide(L)'
;PQTGMRGVTRRTIAACWLAMSLGWANATALGQARTVYYSGFELGQDYDAEYTLIDQDGWQGEGTGGNGLVEDNFEGLGQQGYIGFWPPEEDGETFTSLWRPVEGIDPEETKVTFTVLMMIIASTNGHRDDFRWGVYNDNAQRLVTLDFDNETRNINYALDDNIFLSTGYTFENEALYELKFVMDFAANNWSVSVGDEVLLNSKTLTTTGASLTFGDLGPLWVYRKPETPGNNYMVFDEYELTVETSDEPVKTPPTLAWTGWTDDGRAMLQMGGDATTDYTVEVSDDLKTWTPLETAKPGDTW
;
A
#
# COMPACT_ATOMS: atom_id res chain seq x y z
N PRO A 1 -22.54 -31.02 -28.83
CA PRO A 1 -21.99 -30.40 -27.60
C PRO A 1 -20.64 -29.72 -27.91
N GLN A 2 -20.68 -28.45 -28.31
CA GLN A 2 -19.50 -27.60 -28.45
C GLN A 2 -19.46 -26.66 -27.27
N THR A 3 -18.54 -26.91 -26.34
CA THR A 3 -18.18 -26.00 -25.26
C THR A 3 -17.29 -24.90 -25.83
N GLY A 4 -17.82 -23.68 -25.91
CA GLY A 4 -17.05 -22.50 -26.27
C GLY A 4 -16.05 -22.17 -25.16
N MET A 5 -14.76 -22.28 -25.45
CA MET A 5 -13.73 -21.59 -24.68
C MET A 5 -13.85 -20.10 -25.01
N ARG A 6 -14.40 -19.32 -24.08
CA ARG A 6 -14.15 -17.87 -24.05
C ARG A 6 -12.67 -17.69 -23.77
N GLY A 7 -11.91 -17.29 -24.79
CA GLY A 7 -10.55 -16.80 -24.60
C GLY A 7 -10.61 -15.60 -23.67
N VAL A 8 -10.03 -15.72 -22.48
CA VAL A 8 -9.78 -14.58 -21.61
C VAL A 8 -8.58 -13.85 -22.24
N THR A 9 -8.84 -12.79 -22.98
CA THR A 9 -7.79 -11.93 -23.53
C THR A 9 -7.09 -11.24 -22.36
N ARG A 10 -5.87 -11.68 -22.02
CA ARG A 10 -5.01 -11.02 -21.02
C ARG A 10 -4.27 -9.85 -21.66
N ARG A 11 -4.06 -8.78 -20.91
CA ARG A 11 -3.34 -7.57 -21.36
C ARG A 11 -1.92 -7.57 -20.80
N THR A 12 -0.93 -7.42 -21.66
CA THR A 12 0.46 -7.21 -21.25
C THR A 12 0.71 -5.72 -21.12
N ILE A 13 1.29 -5.27 -20.00
CA ILE A 13 1.73 -3.88 -19.86
C ILE A 13 2.93 -3.68 -20.80
N ALA A 14 2.82 -2.74 -21.73
CA ALA A 14 3.92 -2.38 -22.62
C ALA A 14 4.95 -1.53 -21.87
N ALA A 15 6.24 -1.73 -22.15
CA ALA A 15 7.31 -0.89 -21.62
C ALA A 15 7.07 0.58 -21.97
N CYS A 16 7.16 1.46 -20.97
CA CYS A 16 7.08 2.90 -21.19
C CYS A 16 8.41 3.42 -21.74
N TRP A 17 8.36 4.12 -22.87
CA TRP A 17 9.47 4.98 -23.29
C TRP A 17 9.35 6.28 -22.50
N LEU A 18 10.31 6.54 -21.61
CA LEU A 18 10.32 7.76 -20.81
C LEU A 18 10.50 8.97 -21.72
N ALA A 19 9.45 9.79 -21.84
CA ALA A 19 9.55 11.16 -22.30
C ALA A 19 9.23 12.04 -21.08
N MET A 20 10.26 12.47 -20.35
CA MET A 20 10.08 13.46 -19.29
C MET A 20 9.53 14.75 -19.92
N SER A 21 8.24 15.01 -19.69
CA SER A 21 7.63 16.30 -19.96
C SER A 21 7.23 16.95 -18.65
N LEU A 22 8.03 17.92 -18.20
CA LEU A 22 7.64 18.86 -17.15
C LEU A 22 6.57 19.81 -17.72
N GLY A 23 5.32 19.36 -17.70
CA GLY A 23 4.16 20.17 -18.04
C GLY A 23 3.64 20.89 -16.82
N TRP A 24 3.80 22.22 -16.75
CA TRP A 24 3.15 23.06 -15.75
C TRP A 24 1.66 23.18 -16.08
N ALA A 25 0.81 22.49 -15.32
CA ALA A 25 -0.62 22.75 -15.29
C ALA A 25 -0.95 23.54 -14.01
N ASN A 26 -1.34 24.80 -14.18
CA ASN A 26 -1.98 25.57 -13.11
C ASN A 26 -3.42 25.06 -12.96
N ALA A 27 -3.72 24.40 -11.85
CA ALA A 27 -5.07 24.12 -11.38
C ALA A 27 -5.26 24.75 -9.99
N THR A 28 -6.49 25.20 -9.77
CA THR A 28 -7.02 25.91 -8.61
C THR A 28 -6.62 25.29 -7.26
N ALA A 29 -6.31 26.14 -6.28
CA ALA A 29 -5.89 25.73 -4.93
C ALA A 29 -6.98 24.89 -4.21
N LEU A 30 -6.83 23.58 -4.33
CA LEU A 30 -7.23 22.51 -3.41
C LEU A 30 -5.98 22.14 -2.59
N GLY A 31 -6.13 21.45 -1.45
CA GLY A 31 -5.05 21.17 -0.50
C GLY A 31 -3.74 20.83 -1.20
N GLN A 32 -2.72 21.68 -1.05
CA GLN A 32 -1.51 21.59 -1.87
C GLN A 32 -0.79 20.28 -1.52
N ALA A 33 -0.76 19.35 -2.48
CA ALA A 33 0.02 18.13 -2.34
C ALA A 33 1.46 18.47 -1.95
N ARG A 34 1.98 17.78 -0.94
CA ARG A 34 3.36 17.92 -0.49
C ARG A 34 4.02 16.56 -0.38
N THR A 35 5.31 16.54 -0.70
CA THR A 35 6.16 15.37 -0.49
C THR A 35 6.44 15.21 1.00
N VAL A 36 6.13 14.04 1.55
CA VAL A 36 6.46 13.64 2.93
C VAL A 36 7.74 12.82 2.97
N TYR A 37 8.05 12.13 1.87
CA TYR A 37 9.28 11.37 1.75
C TYR A 37 9.65 11.20 0.27
N TYR A 38 10.95 11.30 -0.01
CA TYR A 38 11.53 11.03 -1.31
C TYR A 38 12.92 10.41 -1.13
N SER A 39 13.22 9.38 -1.91
CA SER A 39 14.56 8.81 -2.01
C SER A 39 14.85 8.35 -3.43
N GLY A 40 16.01 8.75 -3.94
CA GLY A 40 16.66 8.19 -5.11
C GLY A 40 17.82 7.26 -4.72
N PHE A 41 17.91 6.89 -3.44
CA PHE A 41 18.91 5.97 -2.89
C PHE A 41 20.38 6.38 -3.09
N GLU A 42 20.62 7.68 -3.28
CA GLU A 42 21.95 8.20 -3.58
C GLU A 42 22.83 8.34 -2.33
N LEU A 43 24.15 8.25 -2.49
CA LEU A 43 25.14 8.49 -1.42
C LEU A 43 24.93 9.82 -0.67
N GLY A 44 24.40 10.84 -1.36
CA GLY A 44 24.06 12.14 -0.77
C GLY A 44 22.84 12.15 0.15
N GLN A 45 22.10 11.04 0.22
CA GLN A 45 20.89 10.83 1.01
C GLN A 45 21.12 9.81 2.15
N ASP A 46 22.36 9.72 2.64
CA ASP A 46 22.78 8.83 3.74
C ASP A 46 22.69 7.32 3.42
N TYR A 47 22.79 6.98 2.12
CA TYR A 47 22.87 5.60 1.65
C TYR A 47 24.33 5.17 1.38
N ASP A 48 24.66 3.93 1.72
CA ASP A 48 25.97 3.31 1.51
C ASP A 48 25.80 1.88 0.96
N ALA A 49 26.37 1.65 -0.22
CA ALA A 49 26.27 0.38 -0.94
C ALA A 49 27.03 -0.78 -0.27
N GLU A 50 27.86 -0.50 0.73
CA GLU A 50 28.52 -1.54 1.53
C GLU A 50 27.55 -2.23 2.52
N TYR A 51 26.37 -1.66 2.76
CA TYR A 51 25.40 -2.15 3.74
C TYR A 51 24.04 -2.52 3.13
N THR A 52 23.28 -3.33 3.87
CA THR A 52 21.86 -3.63 3.58
C THR A 52 21.01 -2.38 3.63
N LEU A 53 19.91 -2.32 2.89
CA LEU A 53 19.01 -1.16 2.91
C LEU A 53 18.36 -0.98 4.30
N ILE A 54 18.11 -2.08 5.00
CA ILE A 54 17.66 -2.07 6.39
C ILE A 54 18.63 -1.23 7.24
N ASP A 55 18.06 -0.38 8.09
CA ASP A 55 18.74 0.58 8.97
C ASP A 55 19.39 1.79 8.27
N GLN A 56 19.21 1.97 6.96
CA GLN A 56 19.66 3.17 6.23
C GLN A 56 18.50 4.16 6.03
N ASP A 57 18.73 5.45 6.29
CA ASP A 57 17.73 6.52 6.12
C ASP A 57 16.34 6.21 6.73
N GLY A 58 16.30 5.40 7.80
CA GLY A 58 15.07 4.98 8.48
C GLY A 58 14.29 3.84 7.82
N TRP A 59 14.83 3.20 6.79
CA TRP A 59 14.31 1.93 6.28
C TRP A 59 14.40 0.84 7.33
N GLN A 60 13.35 0.06 7.41
CA GLN A 60 13.22 -1.10 8.29
C GLN A 60 12.96 -2.34 7.43
N GLY A 61 13.14 -3.52 8.02
CA GLY A 61 12.85 -4.76 7.35
C GLY A 61 12.64 -5.94 8.28
N GLU A 62 12.07 -7.00 7.71
CA GLU A 62 11.89 -8.32 8.32
C GLU A 62 12.39 -9.37 7.33
N GLY A 63 13.02 -10.41 7.86
CA GLY A 63 13.70 -11.42 7.06
C GLY A 63 15.16 -11.08 6.80
N THR A 64 15.88 -12.06 6.26
CA THR A 64 17.35 -12.05 6.11
C THR A 64 17.79 -12.22 4.66
N GLY A 65 16.83 -12.31 3.73
CA GLY A 65 17.09 -12.34 2.30
C GLY A 65 17.74 -11.05 1.80
N GLY A 66 18.39 -11.16 0.64
CA GLY A 66 19.19 -10.09 0.06
C GLY A 66 18.41 -8.78 -0.09
N ASN A 67 19.02 -7.70 0.36
CA ASN A 67 18.56 -6.34 0.18
C ASN A 67 19.75 -5.38 0.26
N GLY A 68 19.62 -4.18 -0.29
CA GLY A 68 20.71 -3.21 -0.34
C GLY A 68 20.59 -2.27 -1.52
N LEU A 69 21.73 -1.86 -2.04
CA LEU A 69 21.86 -0.95 -3.17
C LEU A 69 22.59 -1.63 -4.33
N VAL A 70 22.19 -1.30 -5.55
CA VAL A 70 22.84 -1.69 -6.81
C VAL A 70 23.00 -0.46 -7.70
N GLU A 71 23.78 -0.58 -8.77
CA GLU A 71 23.95 0.46 -9.78
C GLU A 71 23.71 -0.13 -11.18
N ASP A 72 23.53 0.75 -12.17
CA ASP A 72 23.45 0.42 -13.60
C ASP A 72 22.23 -0.43 -14.02
N ASN A 73 21.27 -0.68 -13.13
CA ASN A 73 19.99 -1.29 -13.50
C ASN A 73 19.06 -0.28 -14.18
N PHE A 74 19.10 0.98 -13.74
CA PHE A 74 18.39 2.10 -14.38
C PHE A 74 19.41 3.07 -14.99
N GLU A 75 19.43 3.16 -16.33
CA GLU A 75 20.41 3.97 -17.05
C GLU A 75 20.34 5.44 -16.62
N GLY A 76 21.41 5.95 -16.01
CA GLY A 76 21.57 7.35 -15.63
C GLY A 76 20.96 7.75 -14.28
N LEU A 77 20.46 6.80 -13.47
CA LEU A 77 19.88 7.06 -12.14
C LEU A 77 20.77 6.59 -10.98
N GLY A 78 22.10 6.55 -11.17
CA GLY A 78 23.02 6.32 -10.05
C GLY A 78 22.79 4.99 -9.31
N GLN A 79 22.52 5.08 -8.01
CA GLN A 79 22.23 3.94 -7.13
C GLN A 79 20.73 3.64 -7.08
N GLN A 80 20.37 2.37 -6.95
CA GLN A 80 18.98 1.91 -6.81
C GLN A 80 18.84 0.97 -5.61
N GLY A 81 17.70 1.00 -4.94
CA GLY A 81 17.34 0.00 -3.94
C GLY A 81 17.06 -1.37 -4.58
N TYR A 82 17.40 -2.46 -3.91
CA TYR A 82 16.98 -3.81 -4.32
C TYR A 82 16.52 -4.69 -3.16
N ILE A 83 15.71 -5.69 -3.53
CA ILE A 83 15.32 -6.81 -2.67
C ILE A 83 15.31 -8.11 -3.50
N GLY A 84 15.87 -9.19 -2.98
CA GLY A 84 16.03 -10.47 -3.68
C GLY A 84 17.47 -10.96 -3.80
N PHE A 85 17.69 -11.85 -4.77
CA PHE A 85 18.98 -12.39 -5.21
C PHE A 85 19.69 -13.31 -4.22
N TRP A 86 20.00 -12.85 -3.00
CA TRP A 86 20.67 -13.66 -1.98
C TRP A 86 19.65 -14.40 -1.13
N PRO A 87 19.76 -15.74 -0.98
CA PRO A 87 18.82 -16.52 -0.16
C PRO A 87 18.81 -16.04 1.30
N PRO A 88 17.72 -16.30 2.05
CA PRO A 88 17.69 -16.04 3.49
C PRO A 88 18.74 -16.90 4.21
N GLU A 89 19.07 -16.50 5.44
CA GLU A 89 20.01 -17.24 6.29
C GLU A 89 19.43 -18.59 6.76
N GLU A 90 18.11 -18.70 6.85
CA GLU A 90 17.39 -19.86 7.37
C GLU A 90 16.40 -20.45 6.35
N ASP A 91 16.47 -21.76 6.12
CA ASP A 91 15.61 -22.50 5.16
C ASP A 91 14.11 -22.43 5.48
N GLY A 92 13.73 -21.96 6.68
CA GLY A 92 12.34 -21.84 7.13
C GLY A 92 11.75 -20.43 7.00
N GLU A 93 12.57 -19.43 6.66
CA GLU A 93 12.09 -18.08 6.38
C GLU A 93 11.23 -18.11 5.11
N THR A 94 10.16 -17.32 5.02
CA THR A 94 9.23 -17.39 3.88
C THR A 94 9.15 -16.09 3.08
N PHE A 95 9.76 -15.02 3.58
CA PHE A 95 9.83 -13.73 2.91
C PHE A 95 10.94 -12.85 3.49
N THR A 96 11.34 -11.85 2.71
CA THR A 96 11.94 -10.61 3.20
C THR A 96 11.03 -9.46 2.86
N SER A 97 10.87 -8.48 3.75
CA SER A 97 10.13 -7.25 3.53
C SER A 97 10.97 -6.04 3.92
N LEU A 98 10.78 -4.95 3.19
CA LEU A 98 11.39 -3.65 3.47
C LEU A 98 10.27 -2.64 3.55
N TRP A 99 10.34 -1.70 4.48
CA TRP A 99 9.38 -0.61 4.56
C TRP A 99 10.03 0.64 5.15
N ARG A 100 9.47 1.79 4.80
CA ARG A 100 9.87 3.08 5.35
C ARG A 100 8.66 3.73 6.02
N PRO A 101 8.53 3.68 7.36
CA PRO A 101 7.47 4.40 8.04
C PRO A 101 7.58 5.89 7.76
N VAL A 102 6.45 6.57 7.59
CA VAL A 102 6.43 8.02 7.37
C VAL A 102 5.75 8.70 8.54
N GLU A 103 6.41 9.73 9.09
CA GLU A 103 5.89 10.57 10.16
C GLU A 103 5.39 11.91 9.61
N GLY A 104 4.57 12.60 10.41
CA GLY A 104 4.17 13.98 10.11
C GLY A 104 3.15 14.10 8.98
N ILE A 105 2.29 13.10 8.78
CA ILE A 105 1.06 13.22 8.00
C ILE A 105 -0.01 13.82 8.91
N ASP A 106 -0.61 14.95 8.50
CA ASP A 106 -1.65 15.60 9.29
C ASP A 106 -2.97 14.80 9.21
N PRO A 107 -3.82 14.80 10.27
CA PRO A 107 -5.08 14.05 10.26
C PRO A 107 -6.05 14.40 9.12
N GLU A 108 -5.91 15.58 8.52
CA GLU A 108 -6.71 16.03 7.38
C GLU A 108 -6.13 15.55 6.03
N GLU A 109 -4.85 15.18 5.98
CA GLU A 109 -4.13 14.69 4.79
C GLU A 109 -4.40 13.20 4.57
N THR A 110 -5.62 12.92 4.14
CA THR A 110 -6.15 11.56 4.01
C THR A 110 -5.96 10.95 2.64
N LYS A 111 -5.36 11.66 1.70
CA LYS A 111 -5.02 11.14 0.38
C LYS A 111 -3.52 11.02 0.23
N VAL A 112 -3.05 9.79 0.03
CA VAL A 112 -1.63 9.44 -0.10
C VAL A 112 -1.38 8.93 -1.51
N THR A 113 -0.40 9.51 -2.19
CA THR A 113 0.08 9.03 -3.48
C THR A 113 1.50 8.50 -3.31
N PHE A 114 1.71 7.25 -3.71
CA PHE A 114 3.01 6.61 -3.78
C PHE A 114 3.40 6.41 -5.24
N THR A 115 4.63 6.76 -5.59
CA THR A 115 5.23 6.48 -6.90
C THR A 115 6.61 5.89 -6.74
N VAL A 116 6.96 4.98 -7.64
CA VAL A 116 8.29 4.35 -7.68
C VAL A 116 8.60 3.85 -9.09
N LEU A 117 9.86 3.94 -9.50
CA LEU A 117 10.38 3.18 -10.64
C LEU A 117 10.78 1.79 -10.17
N MET A 118 10.35 0.75 -10.86
CA MET A 118 10.72 -0.62 -10.51
C MET A 118 10.95 -1.51 -11.72
N MET A 119 11.77 -2.54 -11.52
CA MET A 119 12.05 -3.60 -12.48
C MET A 119 12.25 -4.91 -11.74
N ILE A 120 11.79 -6.02 -12.33
CA ILE A 120 12.05 -7.35 -11.78
C ILE A 120 13.00 -8.09 -12.71
N ILE A 121 14.18 -8.44 -12.21
CA ILE A 121 15.17 -9.23 -12.92
C ILE A 121 14.82 -10.71 -12.85
N ALA A 122 14.91 -11.40 -13.98
CA ALA A 122 14.54 -12.80 -14.07
C ALA A 122 15.51 -13.71 -13.30
N SER A 123 14.98 -14.80 -12.74
CA SER A 123 15.80 -15.82 -12.12
C SER A 123 16.57 -16.63 -13.16
N THR A 124 17.80 -17.01 -12.81
CA THR A 124 18.70 -17.84 -13.61
C THR A 124 18.93 -19.22 -13.01
N ASN A 125 18.45 -19.49 -11.79
CA ASN A 125 18.64 -20.78 -11.10
C ASN A 125 17.46 -21.75 -11.26
N GLY A 126 16.43 -21.36 -12.03
CA GLY A 126 15.25 -22.20 -12.28
C GLY A 126 14.16 -22.13 -11.20
N HIS A 127 14.36 -21.37 -10.14
CA HIS A 127 13.36 -21.08 -9.10
C HIS A 127 12.91 -19.63 -9.24
N ARG A 128 11.60 -19.38 -9.14
CA ARG A 128 11.01 -18.07 -9.40
C ARG A 128 10.21 -17.64 -8.19
N ASP A 129 10.71 -16.66 -7.47
CA ASP A 129 10.01 -16.10 -6.32
C ASP A 129 9.17 -14.90 -6.70
N ASP A 130 8.17 -14.57 -5.89
CA ASP A 130 7.27 -13.46 -6.18
C ASP A 130 7.76 -12.17 -5.53
N PHE A 131 7.39 -11.04 -6.12
CA PHE A 131 7.58 -9.74 -5.49
C PHE A 131 6.25 -9.05 -5.27
N ARG A 132 6.16 -8.31 -4.17
CA ARG A 132 4.93 -7.62 -3.78
C ARG A 132 5.23 -6.21 -3.33
N TRP A 133 4.21 -5.36 -3.42
CA TRP A 133 4.14 -4.09 -2.72
C TRP A 133 3.00 -4.18 -1.71
N GLY A 134 3.29 -3.95 -0.44
CA GLY A 134 2.32 -3.99 0.65
C GLY A 134 2.01 -2.59 1.15
N VAL A 135 0.74 -2.32 1.45
CA VAL A 135 0.27 -1.10 2.14
C VAL A 135 -0.23 -1.52 3.51
N TYR A 136 0.29 -0.88 4.55
CA TYR A 136 -0.10 -1.12 5.93
C TYR A 136 -0.64 0.17 6.56
N ASN A 137 -1.58 0.01 7.48
CA ASN A 137 -2.01 1.12 8.34
C ASN A 137 -1.03 1.33 9.50
N ASP A 138 -1.23 2.41 10.25
CA ASP A 138 -0.42 2.78 11.43
C ASP A 138 -0.50 1.77 12.60
N ASN A 139 -1.40 0.79 12.52
CA ASN A 139 -1.52 -0.34 13.45
C ASN A 139 -0.84 -1.62 12.90
N ALA A 140 0.01 -1.48 11.87
CA ALA A 140 0.67 -2.58 11.17
C ALA A 140 -0.30 -3.64 10.60
N GLN A 141 -1.53 -3.25 10.28
CA GLN A 141 -2.48 -4.12 9.60
C GLN A 141 -2.38 -3.90 8.09
N ARG A 142 -2.17 -5.00 7.36
CA ARG A 142 -2.10 -4.98 5.89
C ARG A 142 -3.46 -4.63 5.31
N LEU A 143 -3.52 -3.56 4.53
CA LEU A 143 -4.71 -3.13 3.81
C LEU A 143 -4.73 -3.67 2.37
N VAL A 144 -3.60 -3.51 1.67
CA VAL A 144 -3.49 -3.84 0.24
C VAL A 144 -2.19 -4.57 -0.02
N THR A 145 -2.24 -5.50 -0.95
CA THR A 145 -1.06 -6.10 -1.58
C THR A 145 -1.24 -6.08 -3.07
N LEU A 146 -0.23 -5.60 -3.80
CA LEU A 146 -0.06 -5.85 -5.22
C LEU A 146 1.03 -6.92 -5.39
N ASP A 147 0.76 -7.96 -6.17
CA ASP A 147 1.60 -9.14 -6.30
C ASP A 147 2.00 -9.37 -7.77
N PHE A 148 3.31 -9.45 -7.99
CA PHE A 148 3.94 -9.78 -9.26
C PHE A 148 4.36 -11.26 -9.20
N ASP A 149 3.46 -12.12 -9.64
CA ASP A 149 3.65 -13.58 -9.67
C ASP A 149 4.65 -13.94 -10.78
N ASN A 150 5.89 -14.32 -10.43
CA ASN A 150 6.92 -14.63 -11.42
C ASN A 150 6.75 -16.01 -12.08
N GLU A 151 5.92 -16.88 -11.52
CA GLU A 151 5.60 -18.17 -12.13
C GLU A 151 4.62 -17.98 -13.29
N THR A 152 3.58 -17.18 -13.08
CA THR A 152 2.49 -17.01 -14.06
C THR A 152 2.53 -15.69 -14.84
N ARG A 153 3.39 -14.75 -14.43
CA ARG A 153 3.49 -13.37 -14.94
C ARG A 153 2.28 -12.50 -14.66
N ASN A 154 1.31 -13.00 -13.89
CA ASN A 154 0.12 -12.23 -13.59
C ASN A 154 0.43 -11.16 -12.54
N ILE A 155 -0.26 -10.04 -12.66
CA ILE A 155 -0.36 -9.06 -11.58
C ILE A 155 -1.67 -9.34 -10.84
N ASN A 156 -1.55 -9.64 -9.56
CA ASN A 156 -2.67 -9.90 -8.67
C ASN A 156 -2.75 -8.81 -7.60
N TYR A 157 -3.88 -8.74 -6.91
CA TYR A 157 -4.02 -7.94 -5.70
C TYR A 157 -4.76 -8.73 -4.62
N ALA A 158 -4.52 -8.39 -3.36
CA ALA A 158 -5.29 -8.88 -2.23
C ALA A 158 -5.60 -7.73 -1.27
N LEU A 159 -6.82 -7.68 -0.76
CA LEU A 159 -7.20 -6.78 0.34
C LEU A 159 -6.98 -7.51 1.68
N ASP A 160 -7.28 -6.86 2.79
CA ASP A 160 -7.17 -7.35 4.18
C ASP A 160 -7.88 -8.69 4.48
N ASP A 161 -8.70 -9.22 3.57
CA ASP A 161 -9.25 -10.58 3.62
C ASP A 161 -8.31 -11.70 3.12
N ASN A 162 -7.13 -11.34 2.62
CA ASN A 162 -6.12 -12.24 2.04
C ASN A 162 -6.57 -13.01 0.78
N ILE A 163 -7.62 -12.56 0.10
CA ILE A 163 -8.08 -13.19 -1.14
C ILE A 163 -7.36 -12.56 -2.32
N PHE A 164 -6.51 -13.35 -3.00
CA PHE A 164 -5.82 -12.91 -4.21
C PHE A 164 -6.76 -12.95 -5.42
N LEU A 165 -6.87 -11.81 -6.10
CA LEU A 165 -7.67 -11.59 -7.29
C LEU A 165 -6.77 -11.09 -8.42
N SER A 166 -7.01 -11.58 -9.64
CA SER A 166 -6.26 -11.10 -10.80
C SER A 166 -6.70 -9.69 -11.18
N THR A 167 -5.73 -8.85 -11.56
CA THR A 167 -6.00 -7.55 -12.21
C THR A 167 -6.39 -7.70 -13.68
N GLY A 168 -6.12 -8.88 -14.28
CA GLY A 168 -6.23 -9.12 -15.73
C GLY A 168 -4.99 -8.71 -16.53
N TYR A 169 -3.98 -8.14 -15.86
CA TYR A 169 -2.72 -7.71 -16.45
C TYR A 169 -1.57 -8.67 -16.15
N THR A 170 -0.58 -8.65 -17.03
CA THR A 170 0.71 -9.34 -16.85
C THR A 170 1.87 -8.38 -16.98
N PHE A 171 3.02 -8.75 -16.40
CA PHE A 171 4.27 -8.01 -16.48
C PHE A 171 5.36 -8.81 -17.21
N GLU A 172 6.41 -8.11 -17.60
CA GLU A 172 7.65 -8.67 -18.13
C GLU A 172 8.82 -8.38 -17.19
N ASN A 173 9.78 -9.30 -17.13
CA ASN A 173 11.04 -9.08 -16.43
C ASN A 173 11.87 -8.11 -17.27
N GLU A 174 12.78 -7.41 -16.60
CA GLU A 174 13.71 -6.45 -17.21
C GLU A 174 13.02 -5.26 -17.89
N ALA A 175 11.68 -5.17 -17.81
CA ALA A 175 10.94 -3.98 -18.15
C ALA A 175 10.93 -3.01 -16.98
N LEU A 176 11.17 -1.73 -17.30
CA LEU A 176 11.05 -0.62 -16.35
C LEU A 176 9.58 -0.18 -16.25
N TYR A 177 9.08 -0.08 -15.03
CA TYR A 177 7.71 0.31 -14.72
C TYR A 177 7.69 1.49 -13.75
N GLU A 178 6.91 2.52 -14.08
CA GLU A 178 6.51 3.55 -13.13
C GLU A 178 5.23 3.09 -12.43
N LEU A 179 5.37 2.58 -11.21
CA LEU A 179 4.25 2.08 -10.41
C LEU A 179 3.68 3.21 -9.56
N LYS A 180 2.36 3.39 -9.59
CA LYS A 180 1.68 4.44 -8.84
C LYS A 180 0.49 3.89 -8.07
N PHE A 181 0.46 4.15 -6.76
CA PHE A 181 -0.72 3.95 -5.92
C PHE A 181 -1.31 5.30 -5.56
N VAL A 182 -2.63 5.41 -5.64
CA VAL A 182 -3.38 6.54 -5.09
C VAL A 182 -4.37 5.99 -4.08
N MET A 183 -4.23 6.37 -2.83
CA MET A 183 -5.02 5.86 -1.70
C MET A 183 -5.73 7.04 -1.06
N ASP A 184 -7.05 6.96 -0.99
CA ASP A 184 -7.88 7.93 -0.30
C ASP A 184 -8.55 7.25 0.90
N PHE A 185 -7.98 7.50 2.07
CA PHE A 185 -8.42 6.91 3.34
C PHE A 185 -9.75 7.48 3.81
N ALA A 186 -10.05 8.76 3.52
CA ALA A 186 -11.36 9.35 3.82
C ALA A 186 -12.48 8.73 2.97
N ALA A 187 -12.18 8.49 1.69
CA ALA A 187 -13.11 7.87 0.75
C ALA A 187 -13.14 6.33 0.81
N ASN A 188 -12.26 5.69 1.60
CA ASN A 188 -12.03 4.24 1.63
C ASN A 188 -11.82 3.68 0.21
N ASN A 189 -10.93 4.29 -0.57
CA ASN A 189 -10.63 3.82 -1.90
C ASN A 189 -9.14 3.82 -2.23
N TRP A 190 -8.76 2.97 -3.17
CA TRP A 190 -7.44 3.01 -3.76
C TRP A 190 -7.49 2.65 -5.24
N SER A 191 -6.50 3.14 -5.96
CA SER A 191 -6.25 2.83 -7.36
C SER A 191 -4.77 2.54 -7.54
N VAL A 192 -4.46 1.75 -8.57
CA VAL A 192 -3.07 1.47 -8.95
C VAL A 192 -2.93 1.49 -10.46
N SER A 193 -1.87 2.13 -10.94
CA SER A 193 -1.51 2.21 -12.35
C SER A 193 -0.03 1.91 -12.57
N VAL A 194 0.30 1.56 -13.80
CA VAL A 194 1.67 1.48 -14.29
C VAL A 194 1.79 2.40 -15.50
N GLY A 195 2.59 3.46 -15.37
CA GLY A 195 2.52 4.61 -16.26
C GLY A 195 1.08 5.12 -16.39
N ASP A 196 0.60 5.28 -17.62
CA ASP A 196 -0.77 5.71 -17.91
C ASP A 196 -1.82 4.58 -17.83
N GLU A 197 -1.41 3.32 -17.70
CA GLU A 197 -2.34 2.18 -17.70
C GLU A 197 -2.87 1.91 -16.28
N VAL A 198 -4.17 2.13 -16.08
CA VAL A 198 -4.84 1.86 -14.81
C VAL A 198 -5.13 0.37 -14.67
N LEU A 199 -4.47 -0.30 -13.71
CA LEU A 199 -4.69 -1.72 -13.44
C LEU A 199 -5.96 -1.95 -12.62
N LEU A 200 -6.17 -1.10 -11.60
CA LEU A 200 -7.35 -1.10 -10.75
C LEU A 200 -7.76 0.33 -10.48
N ASN A 201 -9.07 0.57 -10.52
CA ASN A 201 -9.66 1.88 -10.28
C ASN A 201 -10.64 1.83 -9.12
N SER A 202 -10.45 2.69 -8.12
CA SER A 202 -11.36 2.97 -7.01
C SER A 202 -11.90 1.70 -6.30
N LYS A 203 -11.01 0.77 -5.96
CA LYS A 203 -11.31 -0.39 -5.11
C LYS A 203 -11.37 0.03 -3.65
N THR A 204 -12.14 -0.67 -2.82
CA THR A 204 -12.16 -0.41 -1.37
C THR A 204 -10.80 -0.76 -0.74
N LEU A 205 -10.33 0.06 0.22
CA LEU A 205 -9.08 -0.18 0.94
C LEU A 205 -9.21 -1.32 1.97
N THR A 206 -10.37 -1.44 2.61
CA THR A 206 -10.64 -2.49 3.61
C THR A 206 -11.98 -3.17 3.34
N THR A 207 -12.02 -4.50 3.47
CA THR A 207 -13.25 -5.32 3.48
C THR A 207 -13.58 -5.83 4.88
N THR A 208 -12.66 -5.71 5.84
CA THR A 208 -12.84 -6.20 7.22
C THR A 208 -13.12 -5.08 8.24
N GLY A 209 -13.02 -3.82 7.84
CA GLY A 209 -13.19 -2.66 8.73
C GLY A 209 -11.93 -2.28 9.49
N ALA A 210 -10.75 -2.59 8.94
CA ALA A 210 -9.47 -2.13 9.47
C ALA A 210 -9.38 -0.60 9.50
N SER A 211 -8.52 -0.05 10.37
CA SER A 211 -8.30 1.40 10.45
C SER A 211 -7.84 1.95 9.10
N LEU A 212 -8.49 3.02 8.66
CA LEU A 212 -8.17 3.74 7.41
C LEU A 212 -7.18 4.86 7.70
N THR A 213 -5.95 4.44 7.93
CA THR A 213 -4.79 5.28 8.20
C THR A 213 -3.62 4.77 7.35
N PHE A 214 -2.69 5.65 6.97
CA PHE A 214 -1.44 5.24 6.33
C PHE A 214 -0.38 5.00 7.41
N GLY A 215 0.28 3.84 7.36
CA GLY A 215 1.45 3.54 8.18
C GLY A 215 2.71 3.52 7.33
N ASP A 216 2.77 2.55 6.42
CA ASP A 216 3.90 2.36 5.52
C ASP A 216 3.48 1.69 4.21
N LEU A 217 4.41 1.74 3.26
CA LEU A 217 4.33 1.02 2.00
C LEU A 217 5.73 0.55 1.61
N GLY A 218 5.89 -0.72 1.26
CA GLY A 218 7.20 -1.20 0.83
C GLY A 218 7.20 -2.51 0.06
N PRO A 219 8.36 -2.89 -0.51
CA PRO A 219 8.50 -4.08 -1.30
C PRO A 219 8.70 -5.33 -0.42
N LEU A 220 8.21 -6.47 -0.91
CA LEU A 220 8.38 -7.77 -0.28
C LEU A 220 8.85 -8.78 -1.33
N TRP A 221 9.77 -9.64 -0.94
CA TRP A 221 10.21 -10.80 -1.68
C TRP A 221 9.68 -12.05 -0.99
N VAL A 222 8.84 -12.83 -1.69
CA VAL A 222 8.15 -13.99 -1.14
C VAL A 222 8.71 -15.26 -1.74
N TYR A 223 9.29 -16.10 -0.90
CA TYR A 223 9.95 -17.32 -1.34
C TYR A 223 8.90 -18.37 -1.65
N ARG A 224 8.87 -18.83 -2.90
CA ARG A 224 7.96 -19.94 -3.27
C ARG A 224 8.44 -21.26 -2.71
N LYS A 225 9.74 -21.40 -2.60
CA LYS A 225 10.41 -22.59 -2.08
C LYS A 225 11.54 -22.14 -1.13
N PRO A 226 11.23 -21.88 0.15
CA PRO A 226 12.17 -21.39 1.15
C PRO A 226 13.53 -22.09 1.18
N GLU A 227 13.57 -23.40 0.98
CA GLU A 227 14.78 -24.21 1.00
C GLU A 227 15.65 -24.07 -0.28
N THR A 228 15.08 -23.54 -1.36
CA THR A 228 15.78 -23.27 -2.63
C THR A 228 15.13 -22.07 -3.32
N PRO A 229 15.31 -20.84 -2.80
CA PRO A 229 14.70 -19.65 -3.37
C PRO A 229 15.28 -19.32 -4.75
N GLY A 230 14.54 -18.54 -5.51
CA GLY A 230 15.00 -17.93 -6.75
C GLY A 230 16.12 -16.94 -6.50
N ASN A 231 16.92 -16.69 -7.54
CA ASN A 231 17.87 -15.57 -7.54
C ASN A 231 17.36 -14.39 -8.39
N ASN A 232 16.05 -14.32 -8.63
CA ASN A 232 15.40 -13.10 -9.09
C ASN A 232 15.46 -12.01 -8.01
N TYR A 233 15.43 -10.76 -8.43
CA TYR A 233 15.39 -9.60 -7.54
C TYR A 233 14.56 -8.47 -8.17
N MET A 234 13.98 -7.64 -7.31
CA MET A 234 13.33 -6.39 -7.70
C MET A 234 14.30 -5.26 -7.40
N VAL A 235 14.48 -4.38 -8.39
CA VAL A 235 15.18 -3.10 -8.26
C VAL A 235 14.14 -2.00 -8.25
N PHE A 236 14.34 -0.98 -7.42
CA PHE A 236 13.45 0.16 -7.30
C PHE A 236 14.19 1.46 -6.99
N ASP A 237 13.63 2.57 -7.45
CA ASP A 237 14.23 3.90 -7.37
C ASP A 237 13.14 4.98 -7.50
N GLU A 238 13.49 6.24 -7.27
CA GLU A 238 12.57 7.39 -7.31
C GLU A 238 11.33 7.12 -6.41
N TYR A 239 11.58 6.58 -5.21
CA TYR A 239 10.54 6.28 -4.23
C TYR A 239 10.02 7.61 -3.69
N GLU A 240 8.77 7.95 -3.99
CA GLU A 240 8.13 9.18 -3.54
C GLU A 240 6.79 8.90 -2.87
N LEU A 241 6.59 9.55 -1.71
CA LEU A 241 5.31 9.64 -1.03
C LEU A 241 4.89 11.11 -0.94
N THR A 242 3.70 11.38 -1.46
CA THR A 242 3.04 12.69 -1.34
C THR A 242 1.71 12.53 -0.62
N VAL A 243 1.31 13.58 0.10
CA VAL A 243 0.05 13.63 0.81
C VAL A 243 -0.71 14.91 0.45
N GLU A 244 -2.03 14.81 0.45
CA GLU A 244 -2.94 15.93 0.26
C GLU A 244 -4.25 15.70 1.04
N THR A 245 -4.98 16.77 1.28
CA THR A 245 -6.35 16.69 1.81
C THR A 245 -7.27 16.07 0.77
N SER A 246 -8.06 15.06 1.16
CA SER A 246 -9.09 14.50 0.28
C SER A 246 -10.18 15.53 0.00
N ASP A 247 -10.82 15.43 -1.17
CA ASP A 247 -12.06 16.15 -1.48
C ASP A 247 -13.24 15.65 -0.61
N GLU A 248 -13.14 14.41 -0.09
CA GLU A 248 -14.12 13.82 0.81
C GLU A 248 -13.75 14.13 2.27
N PRO A 249 -14.72 14.51 3.12
CA PRO A 249 -14.45 14.73 4.53
C PRO A 249 -14.04 13.41 5.19
N VAL A 250 -13.07 13.49 6.12
CA VAL A 250 -12.63 12.33 6.91
C VAL A 250 -13.82 11.75 7.67
N LYS A 251 -14.21 10.52 7.33
CA LYS A 251 -15.22 9.77 8.09
C LYS A 251 -14.60 9.38 9.43
N THR A 252 -14.74 10.26 10.42
CA THR A 252 -14.31 9.96 11.78
C THR A 252 -15.17 8.79 12.29
N PRO A 253 -14.57 7.64 12.64
CA PRO A 253 -15.34 6.54 13.23
C PRO A 253 -16.08 7.05 14.47
N PRO A 254 -17.35 6.66 14.68
CA PRO A 254 -18.03 7.06 15.89
C PRO A 254 -17.29 6.52 17.12
N THR A 255 -17.11 7.38 18.12
CA THR A 255 -16.58 6.98 19.41
C THR A 255 -17.71 7.00 20.44
N LEU A 256 -17.63 6.10 21.42
CA LEU A 256 -18.53 6.10 22.58
C LEU A 256 -17.68 6.04 23.84
N ALA A 257 -17.62 7.13 24.58
CA ALA A 257 -16.83 7.26 25.79
C ALA A 257 -17.73 7.33 27.02
N TRP A 258 -17.36 6.61 28.10
CA TRP A 258 -18.01 6.79 29.38
C TRP A 258 -17.52 8.08 30.06
N THR A 259 -18.44 8.96 30.43
CA THR A 259 -18.12 10.27 31.01
C THR A 259 -18.52 10.40 32.48
N GLY A 260 -19.07 9.33 33.07
CA GLY A 260 -19.38 9.26 34.49
C GLY A 260 -20.82 8.85 34.78
N TRP A 261 -21.29 9.28 35.95
CA TRP A 261 -22.67 9.11 36.40
C TRP A 261 -23.27 10.48 36.65
N THR A 262 -24.55 10.65 36.34
CA THR A 262 -25.34 11.78 36.83
C THR A 262 -25.62 11.63 38.34
N ASP A 263 -26.02 12.72 39.00
CA ASP A 263 -26.38 12.72 40.43
C ASP A 263 -27.54 11.77 40.78
N ASP A 264 -28.37 11.41 39.79
CA ASP A 264 -29.46 10.43 39.92
C ASP A 264 -29.07 9.00 39.51
N GLY A 265 -27.79 8.73 39.25
CA GLY A 265 -27.25 7.39 39.04
C GLY A 265 -27.40 6.83 37.62
N ARG A 266 -27.66 7.68 36.62
CA ARG A 266 -27.67 7.26 35.20
C ARG A 266 -26.26 7.37 34.63
N ALA A 267 -25.89 6.42 33.77
CA ALA A 267 -24.62 6.45 33.07
C ALA A 267 -24.62 7.58 32.04
N MET A 268 -23.54 8.35 31.98
CA MET A 268 -23.31 9.33 30.92
C MET A 268 -22.34 8.74 29.91
N LEU A 269 -22.76 8.76 28.65
CA LEU A 269 -21.98 8.36 27.50
C LEU A 269 -21.83 9.58 26.60
N GLN A 270 -20.62 9.84 26.12
CA GLN A 270 -20.35 10.84 25.10
C GLN A 270 -20.13 10.12 23.77
N MET A 271 -20.99 10.43 22.81
CA MET A 271 -20.80 10.02 21.43
C MET A 271 -19.96 11.07 20.71
N GLY A 272 -18.85 10.65 20.10
CA GLY A 272 -18.10 11.44 19.13
C GLY A 272 -18.35 10.93 17.73
N GLY A 273 -18.29 11.80 16.73
CA GLY A 273 -18.53 11.46 15.34
C GLY A 273 -18.61 12.70 14.46
N ASP A 274 -18.79 12.49 13.17
CA ASP A 274 -19.06 13.53 12.18
C ASP A 274 -20.48 14.10 12.38
N ALA A 275 -20.62 15.43 12.34
CA ALA A 275 -21.92 16.10 12.54
C ALA A 275 -22.95 15.87 11.41
N THR A 276 -22.56 15.20 10.33
CA THR A 276 -23.39 14.94 9.14
C THR A 276 -23.89 13.49 9.04
N THR A 277 -23.52 12.62 9.98
CA THR A 277 -23.92 11.20 10.01
C THR A 277 -24.95 10.91 11.10
N ASP A 278 -25.94 10.07 10.79
CA ASP A 278 -26.86 9.51 11.78
C ASP A 278 -26.15 8.42 12.59
N TYR A 279 -26.19 8.51 13.92
CA TYR A 279 -25.61 7.53 14.81
C TYR A 279 -26.65 6.91 15.73
N THR A 280 -26.64 5.58 15.83
CA THR A 280 -27.51 4.85 16.77
C THR A 280 -26.66 4.18 17.86
N VAL A 281 -26.91 4.53 19.12
CA VAL A 281 -26.43 3.75 20.26
C VAL A 281 -27.37 2.58 20.46
N GLU A 282 -26.84 1.37 20.45
CA GLU A 282 -27.59 0.15 20.76
C GLU A 282 -27.11 -0.46 22.08
N VAL A 283 -28.03 -1.11 22.78
CA VAL A 283 -27.76 -1.84 24.02
C VAL A 283 -28.13 -3.30 23.85
N SER A 284 -27.40 -4.17 24.54
CA SER A 284 -27.65 -5.60 24.57
C SER A 284 -27.36 -6.16 25.96
N ASP A 285 -28.25 -7.02 26.44
CA ASP A 285 -28.07 -7.75 27.70
C ASP A 285 -27.39 -9.11 27.50
N ASP A 286 -27.26 -9.58 26.25
CA ASP A 286 -26.77 -10.92 25.91
C ASP A 286 -25.68 -10.93 24.82
N LEU A 287 -25.29 -9.75 24.32
CA LEU A 287 -24.37 -9.50 23.20
C LEU A 287 -24.79 -10.16 21.88
N LYS A 288 -26.05 -10.58 21.75
CA LYS A 288 -26.61 -11.24 20.55
C LYS A 288 -27.76 -10.45 19.97
N THR A 289 -28.64 -9.95 20.84
CA THR A 289 -29.79 -9.14 20.49
C THR A 289 -29.49 -7.71 20.86
N TRP A 290 -29.46 -6.83 19.87
CA TRP A 290 -29.20 -5.40 20.05
C TRP A 290 -30.49 -4.62 19.87
N THR A 291 -30.74 -3.69 20.77
CA THR A 291 -31.91 -2.81 20.73
C THR A 291 -31.44 -1.36 20.67
N PRO A 292 -31.96 -0.55 19.72
CA PRO A 292 -31.69 0.88 19.70
C PRO A 292 -32.07 1.56 21.01
N LEU A 293 -31.10 2.21 21.64
CA LEU A 293 -31.29 3.03 22.83
C LEU A 293 -31.61 4.47 22.41
N GLU A 294 -30.81 5.04 21.51
CA GLU A 294 -30.92 6.42 21.04
C GLU A 294 -30.33 6.59 19.64
N THR A 295 -30.93 7.47 18.83
CA THR A 295 -30.40 7.85 17.52
C THR A 295 -30.17 9.36 17.50
N ALA A 296 -28.92 9.77 17.32
CA ALA A 296 -28.54 11.15 17.09
C ALA A 296 -28.53 11.44 15.58
N LYS A 297 -29.15 12.55 15.17
CA LYS A 297 -29.21 12.99 13.78
C LYS A 297 -28.50 14.33 13.56
N PRO A 298 -28.06 14.61 12.32
CA PRO A 298 -27.50 15.91 11.96
C PRO A 298 -28.45 17.06 12.30
N GLY A 299 -27.98 17.99 13.11
CA GLY A 299 -28.74 19.18 13.54
C GLY A 299 -29.56 19.02 14.81
N ASP A 300 -29.53 17.86 15.48
CA ASP A 300 -30.10 17.73 16.82
C ASP A 300 -29.32 18.62 17.80
N THR A 301 -30.03 19.53 18.48
CA THR A 301 -29.50 20.32 19.59
C THR A 301 -29.86 19.64 20.90
N TRP A 302 -28.87 19.10 21.61
CA TRP A 302 -29.02 18.47 22.93
C TRP A 302 -28.78 19.46 24.07
#